data_AF-A0A4Q7E6D6-F1
#
_entry.id   AF-A0A4Q7E6D6-F1
#
_cell.length_a   1.000
_cell.length_b   1.000
_cell.length_c   1.000
_cell.angle_alpha   90.00
_cell.angle_beta   90.00
_cell.angle_gamma   90.00
#
_symmetry.space_group_name_H-M   'P 1'
#
loop_
_entity.id
_entity.type
_entity.pdbx_description
1 polymer ?
#
loop_
_entity_poly.entity_id
_entity_poly.type
_entity_poly.pdbx_seq_one_letter_code
_entity_poly.pdbx_strand_id
1 'polypeptide(L)'
;MASSSPLEGVILVDCAKANIENGVETAAVQCGYGTDVAAFQTALKSACADMNIELKEFADLSVDKRVNHRNGIEVYPDTPSDL
;
A
#
# COMPACT_ATOMS: atom_id res chain seq x y z
N MET A 1 12.41 -21.60 10.20
CA MET A 1 11.00 -21.72 10.61
C MET A 1 10.20 -20.77 9.74
N ALA A 2 9.90 -21.18 8.49
CA ALA A 2 8.95 -20.45 7.67
C ALA A 2 7.58 -20.87 8.18
N SER A 3 6.82 -19.94 8.79
CA SER A 3 5.43 -20.19 9.15
C SER A 3 4.75 -20.77 7.92
N SER A 4 4.14 -21.94 8.07
CA SER A 4 3.50 -22.69 6.98
C SER A 4 2.19 -22.03 6.52
N SER A 5 1.99 -20.75 6.86
CA SER A 5 0.76 -19.99 6.76
C SER A 5 1.06 -18.72 5.96
N PRO A 6 0.27 -18.40 4.92
CA PRO A 6 0.41 -17.15 4.19
C PRO A 6 0.23 -15.97 5.14
N LEU A 7 1.01 -14.91 4.94
CA LEU A 7 0.84 -13.67 5.68
C LEU A 7 -0.45 -12.98 5.24
N GLU A 8 -1.18 -12.37 6.18
CA GLU A 8 -2.44 -11.69 5.90
C GLU A 8 -2.49 -10.30 6.57
N GLY A 9 -3.40 -9.45 6.10
CA GLY A 9 -3.63 -8.11 6.67
C GLY A 9 -2.40 -7.20 6.64
N VAL A 10 -2.16 -6.44 7.72
CA VAL A 10 -1.02 -5.51 7.82
C VAL A 10 0.33 -6.17 7.60
N ILE A 11 0.48 -7.44 8.03
CA ILE A 11 1.75 -8.16 7.98
C ILE A 11 2.07 -8.56 6.54
N LEU A 12 1.04 -8.85 5.74
CA LEU A 12 1.18 -9.05 4.31
C LEU A 12 1.62 -7.77 3.59
N VAL A 13 1.00 -6.64 3.94
CA VAL A 13 1.34 -5.33 3.34
C VAL A 13 2.78 -4.94 3.67
N ASP A 14 3.23 -5.15 4.90
CA ASP A 14 4.61 -4.88 5.32
C ASP A 14 5.62 -5.79 4.60
N CYS A 15 5.35 -7.10 4.55
CA CYS A 15 6.17 -8.05 3.80
C CYS A 15 6.23 -7.70 2.31
N ALA A 16 5.09 -7.36 1.71
CA ALA A 16 5.01 -6.91 0.34
C ALA A 16 5.87 -5.66 0.13
N LYS A 17 5.76 -4.66 1.02
CA LYS A 17 6.53 -3.41 1.00
C LYS A 17 8.04 -3.66 1.02
N ALA A 18 8.50 -4.51 1.93
CA ALA A 18 9.91 -4.89 2.04
C ALA A 18 10.46 -5.58 0.79
N ASN A 19 9.59 -6.16 -0.04
CA ASN A 19 9.96 -6.91 -1.23
C ASN A 19 9.58 -6.21 -2.55
N ILE A 20 9.12 -4.96 -2.53
CA ILE A 20 8.73 -4.24 -3.76
C ILE A 20 9.88 -4.18 -4.77
N GLU A 21 11.09 -3.91 -4.27
CA GLU A 21 12.31 -3.81 -5.10
C GLU A 21 12.68 -5.15 -5.74
N ASN A 22 12.25 -6.27 -5.14
CA ASN A 22 12.49 -7.63 -5.62
C ASN A 22 11.39 -8.12 -6.59
N GLY A 23 10.31 -7.38 -6.74
CA GLY A 23 9.17 -7.73 -7.60
C GLY A 23 8.11 -8.60 -6.91
N VAL A 24 6.95 -8.66 -7.56
CA VAL A 24 5.73 -9.30 -7.03
C VAL A 24 5.87 -10.81 -6.85
N GLU A 25 6.63 -11.46 -7.72
CA GLU A 25 6.86 -12.91 -7.68
C GLU A 25 7.71 -13.30 -6.47
N THR A 26 8.80 -12.58 -6.23
CA THR A 26 9.66 -12.77 -5.06
C THR A 26 8.89 -12.46 -3.78
N ALA A 27 8.10 -11.39 -3.77
CA ALA A 27 7.26 -11.04 -2.64
C ALA A 27 6.25 -12.15 -2.30
N ALA A 28 5.58 -12.75 -3.29
CA ALA A 28 4.65 -13.86 -3.06
C ALA A 28 5.34 -15.05 -2.37
N VAL A 29 6.55 -15.43 -2.83
CA VAL A 29 7.33 -16.50 -2.19
C VAL A 29 7.68 -16.15 -0.74
N GLN A 30 8.22 -14.96 -0.52
CA GLN A 30 8.67 -14.51 0.81
C GLN A 30 7.50 -14.33 1.78
N CYS A 31 6.33 -13.93 1.30
CA CYS A 31 5.14 -13.72 2.11
C CYS A 31 4.31 -15.01 2.34
N GLY A 32 4.81 -16.17 1.89
CA GLY A 32 4.20 -17.48 2.17
C GLY A 32 3.18 -17.96 1.13
N TYR A 33 3.05 -17.28 -0.01
CA TYR A 33 2.20 -17.68 -1.14
C TYR A 33 2.95 -18.52 -2.18
N GLY A 34 4.28 -18.59 -2.11
CA GLY A 34 5.08 -19.37 -3.07
C GLY A 34 4.90 -18.82 -4.49
N THR A 35 4.43 -19.68 -5.40
CA THR A 35 4.17 -19.33 -6.80
C THR A 35 2.79 -18.72 -7.05
N ASP A 36 1.93 -18.65 -6.03
CA ASP A 36 0.56 -18.15 -6.17
C ASP A 36 0.48 -16.62 -6.08
N VAL A 37 1.03 -15.96 -7.09
CA VAL A 37 1.02 -14.49 -7.22
C VAL A 37 -0.41 -13.93 -7.27
N ALA A 38 -1.35 -14.66 -7.87
CA ALA A 38 -2.76 -14.25 -7.94
C ALA A 38 -3.42 -14.22 -6.55
N ALA A 39 -3.16 -15.23 -5.72
CA ALA A 39 -3.65 -15.27 -4.35
C ALA A 39 -3.00 -14.17 -3.50
N PHE A 40 -1.69 -13.97 -3.68
CA PHE A 40 -0.95 -12.89 -3.03
C PHE A 40 -1.53 -11.51 -3.36
N GLN A 41 -1.75 -11.19 -4.65
CA GLN A 41 -2.32 -9.90 -5.06
C GLN A 41 -3.74 -9.69 -4.54
N THR A 42 -4.55 -10.75 -4.50
CA THR A 42 -5.93 -10.69 -3.99
C THR A 42 -5.92 -10.38 -2.49
N ALA A 43 -5.11 -11.10 -1.72
CA ALA A 43 -4.98 -10.86 -0.29
C ALA A 43 -4.37 -9.48 0.01
N LEU A 44 -3.40 -9.03 -0.79
CA LEU A 44 -2.78 -7.71 -0.65
C LEU A 44 -3.79 -6.59 -0.90
N LYS A 45 -4.62 -6.72 -1.94
CA LYS A 45 -5.71 -5.76 -2.21
C LYS A 45 -6.72 -5.72 -1.06
N SER A 46 -7.14 -6.88 -0.55
CA SER A 46 -8.02 -6.93 0.63
C SER A 46 -7.39 -6.25 1.84
N ALA A 47 -6.12 -6.52 2.12
CA ALA A 47 -5.40 -5.93 3.24
C ALA A 47 -5.25 -4.41 3.09
N CYS A 48 -4.93 -3.91 1.90
CA CYS A 48 -4.91 -2.47 1.62
C CYS A 48 -6.30 -1.84 1.73
N ALA A 49 -7.34 -2.50 1.23
CA ALA A 49 -8.71 -1.99 1.30
C ALA A 49 -9.20 -1.86 2.76
N ASP A 50 -8.86 -2.83 3.62
CA ASP A 50 -9.15 -2.78 5.06
C ASP A 50 -8.50 -1.55 5.73
N MET A 51 -7.34 -1.13 5.21
CA MET A 51 -6.62 0.07 5.65
C MET A 51 -7.06 1.37 4.98
N ASN A 52 -8.11 1.34 4.13
CA ASN A 52 -8.52 2.49 3.31
C ASN A 52 -7.41 2.98 2.33
N ILE A 53 -6.54 2.08 1.89
CA ILE A 53 -5.46 2.35 0.93
C ILE A 53 -5.91 1.86 -0.46
N GLU A 54 -5.94 2.76 -1.44
CA GLU A 54 -6.29 2.43 -2.82
C GLU A 54 -5.10 1.85 -3.57
N LEU A 55 -4.93 0.52 -3.51
CA LEU A 55 -3.85 -0.18 -4.21
C LEU A 55 -4.16 -0.39 -5.69
N LYS A 56 -3.55 0.40 -6.58
CA LYS A 56 -3.69 0.20 -8.03
C LYS A 56 -2.73 -0.85 -8.57
N GLU A 57 -1.47 -0.78 -8.17
CA GLU A 57 -0.40 -1.64 -8.66
C GLU A 57 0.56 -2.03 -7.54
N PHE A 58 1.29 -3.12 -7.71
CA PHE A 58 2.26 -3.56 -6.70
C PHE A 58 3.35 -2.52 -6.43
N ALA A 59 3.77 -1.77 -7.47
CA ALA A 59 4.73 -0.68 -7.35
C ALA A 59 4.17 0.55 -6.60
N ASP A 60 2.84 0.71 -6.56
CA ASP A 60 2.18 1.80 -5.83
C ASP A 60 2.42 1.69 -4.31
N LEU A 61 2.65 0.46 -3.83
CA LEU A 61 2.97 0.16 -2.44
C LEU A 61 4.30 0.82 -1.97
N SER A 62 5.20 1.15 -2.90
CA SER A 62 6.47 1.86 -2.64
C SER A 62 6.23 3.33 -2.34
N VAL A 63 5.17 3.83 -2.97
CA VAL A 63 4.75 5.19 -2.82
C VAL A 63 3.93 5.26 -1.54
N ASP A 64 4.62 5.55 -0.44
CA ASP A 64 4.04 6.15 0.76
C ASP A 64 3.52 7.55 0.40
N LYS A 65 2.67 7.67 -0.64
CA LYS A 65 1.89 8.85 -0.87
C LYS A 65 0.78 8.80 0.16
N ARG A 66 1.15 9.32 1.32
CA ARG A 66 0.38 10.27 2.12
C ARG A 66 -0.09 11.47 1.27
N VAL A 67 -0.47 11.25 0.02
CA VAL A 67 -1.24 12.20 -0.77
C VAL A 67 -2.67 11.99 -0.31
N ASN A 68 -2.88 12.45 0.91
CA ASN A 68 -4.06 13.14 1.34
C ASN A 68 -4.32 14.24 0.31
N HIS A 69 -4.87 13.89 -0.86
CA HIS A 69 -5.49 14.83 -1.77
C HIS A 69 -6.86 15.25 -1.18
N ARG A 70 -6.85 15.62 0.11
CA ARG A 70 -7.69 16.73 0.57
C ARG A 70 -7.04 17.95 -0.04
N ASN A 71 -7.41 18.21 -1.28
CA ASN A 71 -7.19 19.47 -1.96
C ASN A 71 -7.96 20.53 -1.17
N GLY A 72 -7.41 20.90 -0.01
CA GLY A 72 -7.88 21.98 0.83
C GLY A 72 -7.72 23.23 0.00
N ILE A 73 -8.85 23.77 -0.42
CA ILE A 73 -8.94 25.15 -0.87
C ILE A 73 -8.28 26.04 0.18
N GLU A 74 -7.07 26.49 -0.09
CA GLU A 74 -6.44 27.59 0.64
C GLU A 74 -7.15 28.89 0.26
N VAL A 75 -8.34 29.10 0.85
CA VAL A 75 -9.02 30.40 0.81
C VAL A 75 -8.34 31.28 1.85
N TYR A 76 -7.33 32.02 1.42
CA TYR A 76 -6.92 33.22 2.14
C TYR A 76 -7.98 34.30 1.85
N PRO A 77 -8.68 34.85 2.85
CA PRO A 77 -9.45 36.06 2.61
C PRO A 77 -8.45 37.19 2.37
N ASP A 78 -8.31 37.59 1.11
CA ASP A 78 -7.62 38.82 0.73
C ASP A 78 -8.41 39.98 1.36
N THR A 79 -7.89 40.49 2.49
CA THR A 79 -8.33 41.76 3.05
C THR A 79 -7.11 42.65 3.10
N PRO A 80 -6.90 43.53 2.09
CA PRO A 80 -6.11 44.71 2.32
C PRO A 80 -6.95 45.61 3.24
N SER A 81 -6.71 45.50 4.55
CA SER A 81 -7.01 46.60 5.46
C SER A 81 -6.02 47.70 5.17
N ASP A 82 -6.32 48.53 4.18
CA ASP A 82 -5.68 49.84 4.03
C ASP A 82 -6.42 50.83 4.94
N LEU A 83 -5.71 51.27 5.99
CA LEU A 83 -6.02 52.44 6.80
C LEU A 83 -5.13 53.60 6.35
#